data_AF-A0A1X7SFY8-F1
#
_entry.id   AF-A0A1X7SFY8-F1
#
_cell.length_a   1.000
_cell.length_b   1.000
_cell.length_c   1.000
_cell.angle_alpha   90.00
_cell.angle_beta   90.00
_cell.angle_gamma   90.00
#
_symmetry.space_group_name_H-M   'P 1'
#
loop_
_entity.id
_entity.type
_entity.pdbx_description
1 polymer ?
#
loop_
_entity_poly.entity_id
_entity_poly.type
_entity_poly.pdbx_seq_one_letter_code
_entity_poly.pdbx_strand_id
1 'polypeptide(L)'
;LTRVFFPYNPHKHLNEKIKNTLLDNIKRDTPQEKLDDLLEWTKQIKLIKEHKKKLKKFPIGMVFSLSTIRHHALFWLTIVLNLIVIFSLRAPMKSSNNDQFCSNVLNGTCNSTSPMYFQPIRSPDAPSWYMPVLYILGSIHLLLSIWMAVCYFVKNGKNVHYYSIPFIQSFCYQKKKGLLRRRLLYQIMSKLNQLICCGKISANKPHPKEYFQIIFFSFDPLYRLLFLIFSVAGLAFNGYFYCGCMIYPFIKNSVMSFILRALRKS
;
A
#
# COMPACT_ATOMS: atom_id res chain seq x y z
N LEU A 1 -41.23 9.53 25.25
CA LEU A 1 -40.65 9.26 23.91
C LEU A 1 -41.35 10.15 22.89
N THR A 2 -40.64 11.10 22.29
CA THR A 2 -41.16 11.97 21.23
C THR A 2 -40.77 11.41 19.87
N ARG A 3 -41.75 11.30 18.95
CA ARG A 3 -41.48 10.89 17.56
C ARG A 3 -41.01 12.12 16.78
N VAL A 4 -39.88 11.99 16.09
CA VAL A 4 -39.31 13.03 15.25
C VAL A 4 -39.30 12.53 13.81
N PHE A 5 -39.98 13.25 12.92
CA PHE A 5 -39.99 12.97 11.48
C PHE A 5 -39.02 13.93 10.78
N PHE A 6 -38.23 13.43 9.83
CA PHE A 6 -37.29 14.22 9.06
C PHE A 6 -37.30 13.81 7.59
N PRO A 7 -37.04 14.76 6.66
CA PRO A 7 -37.00 14.46 5.23
C PRO A 7 -35.84 13.51 4.92
N TYR A 8 -36.16 12.40 4.27
CA TYR A 8 -35.21 11.38 3.86
C TYR A 8 -34.93 11.47 2.36
N ASN A 9 -33.65 11.47 1.97
CA ASN A 9 -33.25 11.46 0.56
C ASN A 9 -32.91 10.02 0.13
N PRO A 10 -33.69 9.39 -0.78
CA PRO A 10 -33.51 8.01 -1.19
C PRO A 10 -32.24 7.78 -2.02
N HIS A 11 -31.51 8.83 -2.43
CA HIS A 11 -30.23 8.67 -3.12
C HIS A 11 -29.03 8.74 -2.17
N LYS A 12 -29.25 8.99 -0.87
CA LYS A 12 -28.18 9.13 0.14
C LYS A 12 -27.98 7.87 1.01
N HIS A 13 -28.16 6.68 0.44
CA HIS A 13 -27.88 5.44 1.18
C HIS A 13 -26.40 5.28 1.52
N LEU A 14 -26.14 4.60 2.63
CA LEU A 14 -24.81 4.08 2.93
C LEU A 14 -24.56 2.86 2.04
N ASN A 15 -23.33 2.72 1.53
CA ASN A 15 -22.95 1.49 0.84
C ASN A 15 -22.95 0.34 1.86
N GLU A 16 -23.51 -0.79 1.46
CA GLU A 16 -23.66 -2.00 2.29
C GLU A 16 -22.31 -2.48 2.85
N LYS A 17 -21.23 -2.38 2.06
CA LYS A 17 -19.87 -2.69 2.56
C LYS A 17 -19.46 -1.83 3.75
N ILE A 18 -19.82 -0.54 3.74
CA ILE A 18 -19.51 0.39 4.85
C ILE A 18 -20.39 0.06 6.05
N LYS A 19 -21.66 -0.30 5.81
CA LYS A 19 -22.58 -0.74 6.87
C LYS A 19 -22.05 -1.97 7.59
N ASN A 20 -21.60 -2.99 6.85
CA ASN A 20 -21.04 -4.21 7.45
C ASN A 20 -19.74 -3.91 8.22
N THR A 21 -18.86 -3.08 7.64
CA THR A 21 -17.64 -2.64 8.34
C THR A 21 -17.95 -1.92 9.65
N LEU A 22 -18.99 -1.09 9.69
CA LEU A 22 -19.42 -0.39 10.89
C LEU A 22 -19.97 -1.37 11.93
N LEU A 23 -20.80 -2.34 11.52
CA LEU A 23 -21.36 -3.35 12.43
C LEU A 23 -20.29 -4.26 13.05
N ASP A 24 -19.22 -4.55 12.31
CA ASP A 24 -18.12 -5.41 12.73
C ASP A 24 -17.15 -4.74 13.70
N ASN A 25 -17.01 -3.41 13.64
CA ASN A 25 -16.01 -2.67 14.41
C ASN A 25 -16.56 -1.91 15.63
N ILE A 26 -17.88 -1.82 15.79
CA ILE A 26 -18.48 -1.18 16.98
C ILE A 26 -18.23 -2.05 18.20
N LYS A 27 -17.64 -1.46 19.25
CA LYS A 27 -17.48 -2.09 20.56
C LYS A 27 -18.86 -2.28 21.20
N ARG A 28 -19.11 -3.46 21.78
CA ARG A 28 -20.43 -3.86 22.31
C ARG A 28 -20.43 -4.09 23.81
N ASP A 29 -19.36 -3.67 24.49
CA ASP A 29 -19.11 -4.00 25.89
C ASP A 29 -20.10 -3.29 26.82
N THR A 30 -20.40 -2.01 26.54
CA THR A 30 -21.42 -1.24 27.28
C THR A 30 -22.36 -0.46 26.36
N PRO A 31 -23.62 -0.18 26.77
CA PRO A 31 -24.58 0.56 25.94
C PRO A 31 -24.18 2.03 25.69
N GLN A 32 -23.46 2.65 26.64
CA GLN A 32 -22.96 4.02 26.51
C GLN A 32 -21.80 4.09 25.52
N GLU A 33 -20.80 3.20 25.65
CA GLU A 33 -19.68 3.15 24.70
C GLU A 33 -20.16 2.81 23.30
N LYS A 34 -21.15 1.92 23.16
CA LYS A 34 -21.75 1.60 21.85
C LYS A 34 -22.35 2.83 21.17
N LEU A 35 -23.01 3.71 21.94
CA LEU A 35 -23.60 4.94 21.41
C LEU A 35 -22.51 5.94 20.99
N ASP A 36 -21.52 6.16 21.86
CA ASP A 36 -20.41 7.07 21.59
C ASP A 36 -19.59 6.62 20.37
N ASP A 37 -19.32 5.32 20.28
CA ASP A 37 -18.61 4.69 19.18
C ASP A 37 -19.40 4.86 17.86
N LEU A 38 -20.70 4.56 17.88
CA LEU A 38 -21.58 4.77 16.71
C LEU A 38 -21.60 6.24 16.24
N LEU A 39 -21.65 7.20 17.16
CA LEU A 39 -21.62 8.63 16.84
C LEU A 39 -20.29 9.03 16.17
N GLU A 40 -19.16 8.57 16.71
CA GLU A 40 -17.86 8.89 16.13
C GLU A 40 -17.64 8.18 14.78
N TRP A 41 -18.02 6.91 14.62
CA TRP A 41 -18.02 6.22 13.32
C TRP A 41 -18.85 6.96 12.27
N THR A 42 -20.04 7.43 12.64
CA THR A 42 -20.93 8.19 11.74
C THR A 42 -20.28 9.51 11.31
N LYS A 43 -19.63 10.21 12.24
CA LYS A 43 -18.87 11.44 11.97
C LYS A 43 -17.72 11.20 10.99
N GLN A 44 -16.98 10.11 11.16
CA GLN A 44 -15.90 9.74 10.23
C GLN A 44 -16.42 9.40 8.84
N ILE A 45 -17.51 8.66 8.73
CA ILE A 45 -18.13 8.32 7.44
C ILE A 45 -18.57 9.60 6.71
N LYS A 46 -19.11 10.59 7.42
CA LYS A 46 -19.45 11.90 6.86
C LYS A 46 -18.21 12.60 6.28
N LEU A 47 -17.10 12.66 7.03
CA LEU A 47 -15.84 13.26 6.59
C LEU A 47 -15.27 12.55 5.34
N ILE A 48 -15.32 11.22 5.30
CA ILE A 48 -14.88 10.42 4.13
C ILE A 48 -15.76 10.73 2.90
N LYS A 49 -17.09 10.83 3.08
CA LYS A 49 -18.01 11.18 2.00
C LYS A 49 -17.73 12.59 1.46
N GLU A 50 -17.50 13.57 2.33
CA GLU A 50 -17.14 14.93 1.93
C GLU A 50 -15.80 14.99 1.19
N HIS A 51 -14.81 14.24 1.65
CA HIS A 51 -13.52 14.13 0.96
C HIS A 51 -13.67 13.55 -0.45
N LYS A 52 -14.43 12.47 -0.61
CA LYS A 52 -14.73 11.88 -1.92
C LYS A 52 -15.44 12.86 -2.84
N LYS A 53 -16.38 13.67 -2.32
CA LYS A 53 -17.05 14.73 -3.09
C LYS A 53 -16.05 15.80 -3.53
N LYS A 54 -15.14 16.23 -2.65
CA LYS A 54 -14.08 17.19 -3.00
C LYS A 54 -13.18 16.63 -4.11
N LEU A 55 -12.74 15.38 -4.00
CA LEU A 55 -11.91 14.73 -5.02
C LEU A 55 -12.62 14.61 -6.39
N LYS A 56 -13.93 14.35 -6.41
CA LYS A 56 -14.71 14.29 -7.65
C LYS A 56 -14.85 15.64 -8.37
N LYS A 57 -14.73 16.77 -7.66
CA LYS A 57 -14.82 18.10 -8.25
C LYS A 57 -13.55 18.52 -8.99
N PHE A 58 -12.41 17.90 -8.69
CA PHE A 58 -11.17 18.17 -9.42
C PHE A 58 -11.16 17.40 -10.75
N PRO A 59 -10.54 17.93 -11.82
CA PRO A 59 -10.42 17.25 -13.12
C PRO A 59 -9.66 15.91 -13.01
N ILE A 60 -8.80 15.78 -11.99
CA ILE A 60 -8.12 14.53 -11.61
C ILE A 60 -9.15 13.44 -11.23
N GLY A 61 -10.39 13.81 -10.85
CA GLY A 61 -11.50 12.90 -10.57
C GLY A 61 -11.80 11.92 -11.71
N MET A 62 -11.62 12.33 -12.97
CA MET A 62 -11.79 11.45 -14.14
C MET A 62 -10.70 10.38 -14.20
N VAL A 63 -9.46 10.75 -13.90
CA VAL A 63 -8.28 9.86 -13.77
C VAL A 63 -8.51 8.82 -12.66
N PHE A 64 -9.27 9.14 -11.61
CA PHE A 64 -9.67 8.20 -10.55
C PHE A 64 -10.85 7.30 -10.95
N SER A 65 -11.70 7.71 -11.89
CA SER A 65 -12.88 6.96 -12.32
C SER A 65 -12.49 5.64 -13.01
N LEU A 66 -11.38 5.66 -13.76
CA LEU A 66 -10.82 4.51 -14.48
C LEU A 66 -10.16 3.45 -13.57
N SER A 67 -10.37 3.50 -12.25
CA SER A 67 -9.66 2.62 -11.32
C SER A 67 -9.90 1.14 -11.57
N THR A 68 -11.12 0.74 -11.95
CA THR A 68 -11.47 -0.67 -12.21
C THR A 68 -10.78 -1.19 -13.46
N ILE A 69 -10.82 -0.43 -14.56
CA ILE A 69 -10.17 -0.78 -15.83
C ILE A 69 -8.66 -0.89 -15.63
N ARG A 70 -8.04 0.07 -14.94
CA ARG A 70 -6.61 0.02 -14.61
C ARG A 70 -6.25 -1.25 -13.84
N HIS A 71 -7.07 -1.66 -12.89
CA HIS A 71 -6.80 -2.87 -12.12
C HIS A 71 -6.84 -4.13 -12.99
N HIS A 72 -7.78 -4.22 -13.94
CA HIS A 72 -7.84 -5.33 -14.89
C HIS A 72 -6.68 -5.29 -15.88
N ALA A 73 -6.33 -4.11 -16.39
CA ALA A 73 -5.18 -3.93 -17.29
C ALA A 73 -3.88 -4.36 -16.61
N LEU A 74 -3.63 -3.91 -15.38
CA LEU A 74 -2.46 -4.29 -14.60
C LEU A 74 -2.44 -5.80 -14.31
N PHE A 75 -3.59 -6.39 -13.99
CA PHE A 75 -3.74 -7.84 -13.78
C PHE A 75 -3.33 -8.64 -15.02
N TRP A 76 -3.93 -8.34 -16.17
CA TRP A 76 -3.64 -9.05 -17.42
C TRP A 76 -2.20 -8.86 -17.86
N LEU A 77 -1.69 -7.62 -17.74
CA LEU A 77 -0.30 -7.32 -18.08
C LEU A 77 0.69 -8.07 -17.19
N THR A 78 0.39 -8.22 -15.90
CA THR A 78 1.21 -9.02 -14.98
C THR A 78 1.26 -10.48 -15.42
N ILE A 79 0.11 -11.07 -15.78
CA ILE A 79 0.04 -12.46 -16.26
C ILE A 79 0.85 -12.62 -17.55
N VAL A 80 0.64 -11.74 -18.53
CA VAL A 80 1.34 -11.79 -19.82
C VAL A 80 2.86 -11.67 -19.64
N LEU A 81 3.32 -10.72 -18.82
CA LEU A 81 4.75 -10.57 -18.52
C LEU A 81 5.34 -11.84 -17.90
N ASN A 82 4.62 -12.46 -16.95
CA ASN A 82 5.07 -13.70 -16.32
C ASN A 82 5.07 -14.88 -17.29
N LEU A 83 4.10 -14.98 -18.20
CA LEU A 83 4.11 -16.00 -19.25
C LEU A 83 5.31 -15.81 -20.19
N ILE A 84 5.61 -14.58 -20.60
CA ILE A 84 6.80 -14.29 -21.42
C ILE A 84 8.07 -14.71 -20.69
N VAL A 85 8.22 -14.37 -19.41
CA VAL A 85 9.36 -14.78 -18.58
C VAL A 85 9.50 -16.31 -18.54
N ILE A 86 8.40 -17.05 -18.35
CA ILE A 86 8.40 -18.52 -18.26
C ILE A 86 8.76 -19.17 -19.61
N PHE A 87 8.20 -18.69 -20.72
CA PHE A 87 8.39 -19.31 -22.03
C PHE A 87 9.69 -18.90 -22.73
N SER A 88 10.18 -17.68 -22.46
CA SER A 88 11.33 -17.13 -23.17
C SER A 88 12.66 -17.38 -22.48
N LEU A 89 12.69 -17.51 -21.15
CA LEU A 89 13.94 -17.68 -20.43
C LEU A 89 14.29 -19.17 -20.34
N ARG A 90 15.48 -19.52 -20.81
CA ARG A 90 16.03 -20.87 -20.72
C ARG A 90 17.26 -20.87 -19.83
N ALA A 91 17.49 -21.99 -19.15
CA ALA A 91 18.78 -22.22 -18.53
C ALA A 91 19.84 -22.21 -19.64
N PRO A 92 20.98 -21.53 -19.44
CA PRO A 92 22.01 -21.50 -20.46
C PRO A 92 22.42 -22.93 -20.78
N MET A 93 22.33 -23.32 -22.04
CA MET A 93 22.87 -24.62 -22.44
C MET A 93 24.37 -24.51 -22.23
N LYS A 94 24.92 -25.37 -21.36
CA LYS A 94 26.38 -25.51 -21.24
C LYS A 94 26.92 -25.62 -22.66
N SER A 95 27.70 -24.62 -23.08
CA SER A 95 28.52 -24.74 -24.28
C SER A 95 29.32 -26.02 -24.09
N SER A 96 29.02 -27.04 -24.89
CA SER A 96 29.68 -28.33 -24.89
C SER A 96 31.12 -28.25 -25.42
N ASN A 97 31.66 -27.04 -25.62
CA ASN A 97 32.98 -26.84 -26.15
C ASN A 97 33.86 -26.31 -25.01
N ASN A 98 34.52 -27.27 -24.37
CA ASN A 98 35.64 -27.18 -23.43
C ASN A 98 35.25 -27.01 -21.96
N ASP A 99 35.27 -28.15 -21.25
CA ASP A 99 36.04 -28.44 -20.03
C ASP A 99 36.82 -27.28 -19.35
N GLN A 100 36.20 -26.12 -19.16
CA GLN A 100 36.78 -24.98 -18.44
C GLN A 100 36.36 -24.90 -16.98
N PHE A 101 35.89 -26.02 -16.42
CA PHE A 101 35.58 -26.14 -14.99
C PHE A 101 36.59 -26.99 -14.20
N CYS A 102 37.52 -27.68 -14.87
CA CYS A 102 38.66 -28.41 -14.24
C CYS A 102 40.02 -28.06 -14.88
N SER A 103 40.22 -26.91 -15.55
CA SER A 103 41.47 -26.65 -16.31
C SER A 103 42.38 -25.54 -15.78
N ASN A 104 41.99 -24.78 -14.75
CA ASN A 104 42.84 -23.73 -14.18
C ASN A 104 43.23 -23.95 -12.72
N VAL A 105 43.22 -25.21 -12.24
CA VAL A 105 43.97 -25.57 -11.04
C VAL A 105 45.15 -26.43 -11.48
N LEU A 106 46.29 -25.75 -11.65
CA LEU A 106 47.61 -26.34 -11.78
C LEU A 106 47.73 -27.47 -10.73
N ASN A 107 47.71 -28.74 -11.18
CA ASN A 107 47.87 -29.95 -10.36
C ASN A 107 46.77 -30.32 -9.34
N GLY A 108 45.49 -30.08 -9.64
CA GLY A 108 44.37 -30.60 -8.83
C GLY A 108 43.62 -31.74 -9.52
N THR A 109 43.88 -32.99 -9.17
CA THR A 109 42.99 -34.13 -9.50
C THR A 109 41.57 -33.82 -9.00
N CYS A 110 40.59 -33.78 -9.91
CA CYS A 110 39.18 -33.56 -9.59
C CYS A 110 38.62 -34.79 -8.82
N ASN A 111 38.93 -34.85 -7.52
CA ASN A 111 38.43 -35.86 -6.59
C ASN A 111 36.99 -35.52 -6.21
N SER A 112 36.09 -36.49 -6.32
CA SER A 112 34.63 -36.41 -6.15
C SER A 112 34.15 -35.99 -4.75
N THR A 113 35.06 -35.61 -3.86
CA THR A 113 34.82 -35.21 -2.46
C THR A 113 34.78 -33.70 -2.26
N SER A 114 34.97 -32.90 -3.31
CA SER A 114 34.91 -31.44 -3.20
C SER A 114 33.45 -30.98 -3.12
N PRO A 115 33.08 -30.09 -2.17
CA PRO A 115 31.70 -29.64 -2.03
C PRO A 115 31.26 -28.98 -3.34
N MET A 116 30.16 -29.47 -3.92
CA MET A 116 29.52 -28.88 -5.10
C MET A 116 29.27 -27.40 -4.84
N TYR A 117 30.16 -26.53 -5.32
CA TYR A 117 29.95 -25.10 -5.31
C TYR A 117 28.93 -24.78 -6.40
N PHE A 118 27.69 -24.50 -5.98
CA PHE A 118 26.66 -24.02 -6.88
C PHE A 118 27.07 -22.63 -7.38
N GLN A 119 27.56 -22.54 -8.61
CA GLN A 119 27.75 -21.24 -9.24
C GLN A 119 26.39 -20.67 -9.62
N PRO A 120 26.06 -19.44 -9.20
CA PRO A 120 24.81 -18.81 -9.59
C PRO A 120 24.79 -18.61 -11.10
N ILE A 121 23.75 -19.10 -11.77
CA ILE A 121 23.50 -18.83 -13.19
C ILE A 121 23.26 -17.33 -13.33
N ARG A 122 24.26 -16.60 -13.84
CA ARG A 122 24.25 -15.13 -13.86
C ARG A 122 23.34 -14.54 -14.94
N SER A 123 23.12 -15.27 -16.04
CA SER A 123 22.34 -14.78 -17.17
C SER A 123 21.60 -15.95 -17.83
N PRO A 124 20.26 -15.93 -17.91
CA PRO A 124 19.52 -16.88 -18.72
C PRO A 124 19.72 -16.62 -20.22
N ASP A 125 19.61 -17.67 -21.00
CA ASP A 125 19.52 -17.53 -22.46
C ASP A 125 18.12 -17.04 -22.80
N ALA A 126 18.03 -15.95 -23.56
CA ALA A 126 16.79 -15.34 -24.00
C ALA A 126 16.85 -15.03 -25.50
N PRO A 127 15.74 -15.18 -26.23
CA PRO A 127 15.70 -14.80 -27.64
C PRO A 127 15.88 -13.29 -27.80
N SER A 128 16.41 -12.85 -28.94
CA SER A 128 16.74 -11.43 -29.19
C SER A 128 15.55 -10.47 -29.05
N TRP A 129 14.33 -10.94 -29.34
CA TRP A 129 13.11 -10.15 -29.20
C TRP A 129 12.63 -9.99 -27.75
N TYR A 130 13.13 -10.81 -26.82
CA TYR A 130 12.68 -10.82 -25.42
C TYR A 130 12.91 -9.47 -24.75
N MET A 131 14.12 -8.93 -24.87
CA MET A 131 14.48 -7.67 -24.20
C MET A 131 13.63 -6.49 -24.68
N PRO A 132 13.49 -6.20 -25.99
CA PRO A 132 12.60 -5.13 -26.46
C PRO A 132 11.16 -5.26 -25.97
N VAL A 133 10.59 -6.47 -26.04
CA VAL A 133 9.20 -6.72 -25.61
C VAL A 133 9.05 -6.52 -24.10
N LEU A 134 10.01 -7.03 -23.32
CA LEU A 134 10.03 -6.86 -21.87
C LEU A 134 10.13 -5.39 -21.48
N TYR A 135 10.96 -4.59 -22.16
CA TYR A 135 11.08 -3.16 -21.88
C TYR A 135 9.80 -2.40 -22.20
N ILE A 136 9.14 -2.69 -23.32
CA ILE A 136 7.89 -2.01 -23.70
C ILE A 136 6.77 -2.36 -22.71
N LEU A 137 6.49 -3.65 -22.53
CA LEU A 137 5.42 -4.10 -21.64
C LEU A 137 5.73 -3.79 -20.17
N GLY A 138 6.99 -3.92 -19.77
CA GLY A 138 7.47 -3.60 -18.43
C GLY A 138 7.38 -2.11 -18.11
N SER A 139 7.64 -1.23 -19.08
CA SER A 139 7.46 0.22 -18.91
C SER A 139 5.98 0.60 -18.73
N ILE A 140 5.09 -0.01 -19.53
CA ILE A 140 3.63 0.16 -19.37
C ILE A 140 3.21 -0.34 -17.99
N HIS A 141 3.71 -1.50 -17.56
CA HIS A 141 3.43 -2.07 -16.25
C HIS A 141 3.90 -1.16 -15.12
N LEU A 142 5.11 -0.61 -15.24
CA LEU A 142 5.66 0.34 -14.29
C LEU A 142 4.81 1.60 -14.18
N LEU A 143 4.43 2.20 -15.31
CA LEU A 143 3.58 3.40 -15.32
C LEU A 143 2.21 3.13 -14.65
N LEU A 144 1.58 2.00 -14.95
CA LEU A 144 0.33 1.60 -14.31
C LEU A 144 0.50 1.33 -12.81
N SER A 145 1.64 0.77 -12.39
CA SER A 145 1.96 0.50 -10.99
C SER A 145 2.19 1.79 -10.18
N ILE A 146 2.92 2.75 -10.75
CA ILE A 146 3.13 4.09 -10.17
C ILE A 146 1.79 4.79 -10.03
N TRP A 147 1.00 4.80 -11.10
CA TRP A 147 -0.33 5.39 -11.07
C TRP A 147 -1.21 4.74 -10.00
N MET A 148 -1.20 3.40 -9.89
CA MET A 148 -1.93 2.71 -8.83
C MET A 148 -1.51 3.17 -7.42
N ALA A 149 -0.20 3.25 -7.16
CA ALA A 149 0.33 3.67 -5.87
C ALA A 149 -0.07 5.12 -5.55
N VAL A 150 0.18 6.05 -6.47
CA VAL A 150 -0.20 7.46 -6.34
C VAL A 150 -1.70 7.60 -6.10
N CYS A 151 -2.53 6.90 -6.88
CA CYS A 151 -3.98 6.98 -6.69
C CYS A 151 -4.43 6.47 -5.32
N TYR A 152 -3.79 5.42 -4.81
CA TYR A 152 -4.10 4.90 -3.48
C TYR A 152 -3.76 5.94 -2.40
N PHE A 153 -2.55 6.50 -2.44
CA PHE A 153 -2.12 7.50 -1.46
C PHE A 153 -2.90 8.82 -1.57
N VAL A 154 -3.31 9.27 -2.76
CA VAL A 154 -4.15 10.46 -2.88
C VAL A 154 -5.57 10.21 -2.35
N LYS A 155 -6.16 9.04 -2.65
CA LYS A 155 -7.51 8.69 -2.20
C LYS A 155 -7.58 8.52 -0.68
N ASN A 156 -6.56 7.90 -0.09
CA ASN A 156 -6.51 7.53 1.31
C ASN A 156 -5.65 8.48 2.16
N GLY A 157 -4.99 9.47 1.56
CA GLY A 157 -3.90 10.24 2.20
C GLY A 157 -4.30 11.00 3.46
N LYS A 158 -5.57 11.40 3.62
CA LYS A 158 -6.07 12.00 4.87
C LYS A 158 -6.21 10.99 6.02
N ASN A 159 -6.29 9.71 5.70
CA ASN A 159 -6.46 8.61 6.63
C ASN A 159 -5.15 7.82 6.82
N VAL A 160 -4.12 8.07 6.02
CA VAL A 160 -2.80 7.44 6.14
C VAL A 160 -1.98 8.20 7.17
N HIS A 161 -1.69 7.54 8.29
CA HIS A 161 -0.94 8.15 9.39
C HIS A 161 0.56 7.86 9.24
N TYR A 162 1.29 8.80 8.61
CA TYR A 162 2.74 8.71 8.40
C TYR A 162 3.58 8.72 9.69
N TYR A 163 2.99 9.13 10.82
CA TYR A 163 3.67 9.22 12.13
C TYR A 163 3.98 7.87 12.81
N SER A 164 3.65 6.74 12.18
CA SER A 164 3.98 5.41 12.70
C SER A 164 5.40 4.93 12.29
N ILE A 165 6.11 5.64 11.42
CA ILE A 165 7.47 5.29 11.03
C ILE A 165 8.47 6.08 11.91
N PRO A 166 9.29 5.43 12.75
CA PRO A 166 10.20 6.11 13.66
C PRO A 166 11.21 7.01 12.92
N PHE A 167 11.62 6.63 11.71
CA PHE A 167 12.52 7.43 10.87
C PHE A 167 11.88 8.75 10.41
N ILE A 168 10.64 8.69 9.89
CA ILE A 168 9.87 9.88 9.50
C ILE A 168 9.48 10.70 10.72
N GLN A 169 9.22 10.06 11.87
CA GLN A 169 9.01 10.76 13.13
C GLN A 169 10.23 11.59 13.48
N SER A 170 11.46 11.05 13.39
CA SER A 170 12.69 11.80 13.66
C SER A 170 12.88 12.98 12.69
N PHE A 171 12.60 12.78 11.40
CA PHE A 171 12.77 13.80 10.36
C PHE A 171 11.69 14.90 10.46
N CYS A 172 10.44 14.52 10.73
CA CYS A 172 9.36 15.45 11.05
C CYS A 172 9.58 16.14 12.41
N TYR A 173 10.19 15.48 13.40
CA TYR A 173 10.57 16.09 14.69
C TYR A 173 11.64 17.15 14.49
N GLN A 174 12.64 16.87 13.65
CA GLN A 174 13.67 17.83 13.27
C GLN A 174 13.06 19.06 12.58
N LYS A 175 12.13 18.89 11.63
CA LYS A 175 11.37 20.02 11.05
C LYS A 175 10.44 20.71 12.05
N LYS A 176 9.91 19.98 13.04
CA LYS A 176 9.05 20.51 14.11
C LYS A 176 9.81 21.22 15.23
N LYS A 177 11.15 21.29 15.25
CA LYS A 177 11.86 22.20 16.18
C LYS A 177 11.44 23.67 15.99
N GLY A 178 11.00 24.07 14.79
CA GLY A 178 10.35 25.37 14.57
C GLY A 178 8.94 25.50 15.19
N LEU A 179 8.21 24.39 15.34
CA LEU A 179 6.88 24.33 15.96
C LEU A 179 6.94 24.20 17.48
N LEU A 180 8.01 23.63 18.06
CA LEU A 180 8.26 23.67 19.50
C LEU A 180 8.43 25.12 20.00
N ARG A 181 9.07 25.98 19.20
CA ARG A 181 9.14 27.42 19.47
C ARG A 181 7.75 28.07 19.44
N ARG A 182 6.88 27.66 18.51
CA ARG A 182 5.46 28.07 18.51
C ARG A 182 4.69 27.49 19.69
N ARG A 183 4.94 26.26 20.14
CA ARG A 183 4.27 25.64 21.29
C ARG A 183 4.67 26.33 22.60
N LEU A 184 5.94 26.73 22.73
CA LEU A 184 6.45 27.53 23.85
C LEU A 184 5.82 28.94 23.81
N LEU A 185 5.77 29.59 22.65
CA LEU A 185 5.06 30.86 22.45
C LEU A 185 3.56 30.76 22.75
N TYR A 186 2.90 29.67 22.37
CA TYR A 186 1.48 29.43 22.68
C TYR A 186 1.24 29.15 24.16
N GLN A 187 2.16 28.45 24.85
CA GLN A 187 2.09 28.26 26.30
C GLN A 187 2.36 29.56 27.08
N ILE A 188 3.28 30.40 26.59
CA ILE A 188 3.54 31.73 27.15
C ILE A 188 2.32 32.63 26.90
N MET A 189 1.79 32.67 25.68
CA MET A 189 0.59 33.44 25.33
C MET A 189 -0.66 32.93 26.05
N SER A 190 -0.83 31.61 26.26
CA SER A 190 -1.97 31.10 27.01
C SER A 190 -1.87 31.43 28.49
N LYS A 191 -0.66 31.44 29.08
CA LYS A 191 -0.44 31.91 30.45
C LYS A 191 -0.68 33.41 30.58
N LEU A 192 -0.25 34.22 29.60
CA LEU A 192 -0.54 35.65 29.53
C LEU A 192 -2.04 35.92 29.36
N ASN A 193 -2.73 35.19 28.49
CA ASN A 193 -4.18 35.31 28.34
C ASN A 193 -4.96 34.84 29.57
N GLN A 194 -4.47 33.83 30.31
CA GLN A 194 -5.06 33.45 31.60
C GLN A 194 -4.87 34.52 32.68
N LEU A 195 -3.79 35.31 32.61
CA LEU A 195 -3.54 36.45 33.49
C LEU A 195 -4.39 37.68 33.12
N ILE A 196 -4.70 37.86 31.84
CA ILE A 196 -5.41 39.05 31.33
C ILE A 196 -6.92 38.82 31.17
N CYS A 197 -7.37 37.57 30.98
CA CYS A 197 -8.77 37.23 30.76
C CYS A 197 -9.14 35.96 31.53
N CYS A 198 -10.03 36.10 32.52
CA CYS A 198 -10.61 35.01 33.33
C CYS A 198 -11.54 34.09 32.53
N GLY A 199 -11.04 33.46 31.47
CA GLY A 199 -11.78 32.50 30.66
C GLY A 199 -11.00 31.19 30.51
N LYS A 200 -11.54 30.08 31.04
CA LYS A 200 -11.05 28.74 30.72
C LYS A 200 -11.26 28.47 29.23
N ILE A 201 -10.23 28.68 28.42
CA ILE A 201 -10.21 28.14 27.06
C ILE A 201 -10.11 26.62 27.21
N SER A 202 -11.25 25.94 27.07
CA SER A 202 -11.30 24.49 26.92
C SER A 202 -10.67 24.12 25.59
N ALA A 203 -9.34 24.01 25.59
CA ALA A 203 -8.61 23.37 24.53
C ALA A 203 -8.80 21.85 24.72
N ASN A 204 -9.88 21.31 24.15
CA ASN A 204 -10.03 19.87 23.99
C ASN A 204 -8.74 19.33 23.36
N LYS A 205 -7.98 18.54 24.13
CA LYS A 205 -6.81 17.82 23.59
C LYS A 205 -7.30 16.99 22.40
N PRO A 206 -6.63 17.04 21.24
CA PRO A 206 -6.97 16.15 20.14
C PRO A 206 -6.60 14.73 20.56
N HIS A 207 -7.59 13.96 21.03
CA HIS A 207 -7.44 12.52 21.11
C HIS A 207 -7.22 11.98 19.69
N PRO A 208 -6.15 11.20 19.45
CA PRO A 208 -5.92 10.59 18.15
C PRO A 208 -7.07 9.63 17.86
N LYS A 209 -7.84 9.92 16.83
CA LYS A 209 -9.08 9.21 16.50
C LYS A 209 -8.74 7.87 15.84
N GLU A 210 -8.94 6.77 16.54
CA GLU A 210 -8.62 5.40 16.07
C GLU A 210 -9.48 4.95 14.87
N TYR A 211 -10.60 5.64 14.65
CA TYR A 211 -11.59 5.29 13.63
C TYR A 211 -11.08 5.60 12.21
N PHE A 212 -10.86 4.56 11.40
CA PHE A 212 -10.33 4.58 10.02
C PHE A 212 -8.87 5.02 9.85
N GLN A 213 -7.99 4.76 10.82
CA GLN A 213 -6.57 4.93 10.57
C GLN A 213 -6.04 3.80 9.67
N ILE A 214 -5.57 4.17 8.47
CA ILE A 214 -4.74 3.27 7.68
C ILE A 214 -3.32 3.50 8.17
N ILE A 215 -2.84 2.59 9.01
CA ILE A 215 -1.43 2.56 9.40
C ILE A 215 -0.61 2.38 8.11
N PHE A 216 0.48 3.13 7.94
CA PHE A 216 1.32 3.02 6.74
C PHE A 216 1.88 1.59 6.57
N PHE A 217 2.12 0.90 7.68
CA PHE A 217 2.49 -0.52 7.75
C PHE A 217 1.31 -1.50 7.72
N SER A 218 0.12 -1.03 7.35
CA SER A 218 -0.97 -1.95 7.01
C SER A 218 -0.59 -2.77 5.76
N PHE A 219 -1.17 -3.96 5.63
CA PHE A 219 -0.91 -4.86 4.51
C PHE A 219 -1.18 -4.19 3.15
N ASP A 220 -2.28 -3.45 3.04
CA ASP A 220 -2.69 -2.77 1.79
C ASP A 220 -1.65 -1.77 1.23
N PRO A 221 -1.18 -0.76 1.98
CA PRO A 221 -0.17 0.19 1.49
C PRO A 221 1.20 -0.46 1.28
N LEU A 222 1.65 -1.31 2.20
CA LEU A 222 2.96 -1.96 2.13
C LEU A 222 3.03 -2.85 0.89
N TYR A 223 1.97 -3.61 0.64
CA TYR A 223 1.91 -4.48 -0.52
C TYR A 223 1.98 -3.70 -1.85
N ARG A 224 1.29 -2.56 -1.96
CA ARG A 224 1.35 -1.72 -3.17
C ARG A 224 2.72 -1.10 -3.40
N LEU A 225 3.44 -0.78 -2.32
CA LEU A 225 4.81 -0.28 -2.39
C LEU A 225 5.78 -1.39 -2.81
N LEU A 226 5.63 -2.58 -2.23
CA LEU A 226 6.40 -3.77 -2.61
C LEU A 226 6.13 -4.19 -4.07
N PHE A 227 4.88 -4.13 -4.52
CA PHE A 227 4.51 -4.34 -5.92
C PHE A 227 5.21 -3.34 -6.85
N LEU A 228 5.29 -2.06 -6.46
CA LEU A 228 5.99 -1.04 -7.22
C LEU A 228 7.52 -1.30 -7.24
N ILE A 229 8.10 -1.71 -6.12
CA ILE A 229 9.52 -2.09 -6.03
C ILE A 229 9.82 -3.26 -6.97
N PHE A 230 8.99 -4.33 -6.96
CA PHE A 230 9.17 -5.46 -7.87
C PHE A 230 8.97 -5.08 -9.34
N SER A 231 8.06 -4.16 -9.63
CA SER A 231 7.88 -3.62 -10.98
C SER A 231 9.11 -2.85 -11.48
N VAL A 232 9.73 -2.03 -10.61
CA VAL A 232 10.99 -1.33 -10.90
C VAL A 232 12.14 -2.32 -11.06
N ALA A 233 12.27 -3.28 -10.14
CA ALA A 233 13.33 -4.28 -10.18
C ALA A 233 13.22 -5.21 -11.41
N GLY A 234 11.99 -5.52 -11.83
CA GLY A 234 11.72 -6.32 -13.04
C GLY A 234 12.18 -5.65 -14.32
N LEU A 235 12.08 -4.32 -14.38
CA LEU A 235 12.53 -3.53 -15.51
C LEU A 235 14.05 -3.23 -15.46
N ALA A 236 14.59 -2.98 -14.26
CA ALA A 236 15.97 -2.52 -14.09
C ALA A 236 17.01 -3.65 -14.06
N PHE A 237 16.65 -4.82 -13.54
CA PHE A 237 17.57 -5.94 -13.40
C PHE A 237 17.18 -7.06 -14.37
N ASN A 238 16.28 -7.93 -13.94
CA ASN A 238 15.87 -9.12 -14.67
C ASN A 238 14.34 -9.28 -14.59
N GLY A 239 13.72 -9.73 -15.68
CA GLY A 239 12.27 -9.93 -15.76
C GLY A 239 11.69 -10.86 -14.69
N TYR A 240 12.50 -11.68 -14.02
CA TYR A 240 12.08 -12.56 -12.92
C TYR A 240 11.38 -11.85 -11.76
N PHE A 241 11.72 -10.59 -11.48
CA PHE A 241 11.07 -9.86 -10.39
C PHE A 241 9.58 -9.60 -10.66
N TYR A 242 9.10 -9.69 -11.91
CA TYR A 242 7.67 -9.66 -12.21
C TYR A 242 6.90 -10.85 -11.62
N CYS A 243 7.57 -11.95 -11.23
CA CYS A 243 6.94 -13.04 -10.49
C CYS A 243 6.46 -12.59 -9.10
N GLY A 244 7.19 -11.68 -8.44
CA GLY A 244 6.74 -11.08 -7.18
C GLY A 244 5.45 -10.26 -7.33
N CYS A 245 5.19 -9.74 -8.52
CA CYS A 245 3.96 -9.01 -8.84
C CYS A 245 2.73 -9.93 -8.97
N MET A 246 2.90 -11.25 -9.18
CA MET A 246 1.78 -12.20 -9.32
C MET A 246 0.91 -12.34 -8.08
N ILE A 247 1.42 -11.98 -6.91
CA ILE A 247 0.65 -11.99 -5.66
C ILE A 247 -0.53 -11.00 -5.72
N TYR A 248 -0.45 -9.97 -6.57
CA TYR A 248 -1.38 -8.84 -6.62
C TYR A 248 -2.79 -9.27 -7.06
N PRO A 249 -2.92 -10.01 -8.18
CA PRO A 249 -4.12 -10.75 -8.54
C PRO A 249 -4.87 -11.40 -7.38
N PHE A 250 -4.15 -12.11 -6.50
CA PHE A 250 -4.75 -12.96 -5.49
C PHE A 250 -5.26 -12.18 -4.28
N ILE A 251 -4.63 -11.06 -3.92
CA ILE A 251 -5.00 -10.27 -2.73
C ILE A 251 -6.39 -9.64 -2.84
N LYS A 252 -6.84 -9.31 -4.05
CA LYS A 252 -8.19 -8.75 -4.26
C LYS A 252 -9.28 -9.81 -4.43
N ASN A 253 -8.92 -11.08 -4.53
CA ASN A 253 -9.91 -12.15 -4.60
C ASN A 253 -10.54 -12.34 -3.22
N SER A 254 -11.87 -12.21 -3.13
CA SER A 254 -12.62 -12.41 -1.89
C SER A 254 -12.37 -13.79 -1.30
N VAL A 255 -12.23 -14.81 -2.13
CA VAL A 255 -11.97 -16.20 -1.71
C VAL A 255 -10.62 -16.30 -0.99
N MET A 256 -9.56 -15.73 -1.56
CA MET A 256 -8.24 -15.74 -0.94
C MET A 256 -8.23 -14.97 0.38
N SER A 257 -8.99 -13.87 0.47
CA SER A 257 -9.14 -13.13 1.73
C SER A 257 -9.79 -13.98 2.83
N PHE A 258 -10.79 -14.79 2.50
CA PHE A 258 -11.41 -15.72 3.45
C PHE A 258 -10.42 -16.81 3.90
N ILE A 259 -9.64 -17.38 2.98
CA ILE A 259 -8.63 -18.39 3.30
C ILE A 259 -7.56 -17.80 4.24
N LEU A 260 -7.02 -16.62 3.91
CA LEU A 260 -6.05 -15.94 4.77
C LEU A 260 -6.61 -15.61 6.15
N ARG A 261 -7.91 -15.25 6.22
CA ARG A 261 -8.58 -14.98 7.50
C ARG A 261 -8.77 -16.26 8.33
N ALA A 262 -9.05 -17.40 7.68
CA ALA A 262 -9.12 -18.69 8.34
C ALA A 262 -7.76 -19.11 8.90
N LEU A 263 -6.69 -19.01 8.09
CA LEU A 263 -5.31 -19.32 8.50
C LEU A 263 -4.79 -18.44 9.63
N ARG A 264 -5.23 -17.18 9.71
CA ARG A 264 -4.87 -16.28 10.82
C ARG A 264 -5.57 -16.63 12.13
N LYS A 265 -6.70 -17.34 12.05
CA LYS A 265 -7.55 -17.67 13.21
C LYS A 265 -7.23 -19.06 13.79
N SER A 266 -6.67 -19.95 12.97
CA SER A 266 -6.06 -21.23 13.41
C SER A 266 -4.73 -20.98 14.10
#